data_AF-A0A965AFI0-F1
#
_entry.id   AF-A0A965AFI0-F1
#
_cell.length_a   1.000
_cell.length_b   1.000
_cell.length_c   1.000
_cell.angle_alpha   90.00
_cell.angle_beta   90.00
_cell.angle_gamma   90.00
#
_symmetry.space_group_name_H-M   'P 1'
#
loop_
_entity.id
_entity.type
_entity.pdbx_description
1 polymer ?
#
loop_
_entity_poly.entity_id
_entity_poly.type
_entity_poly.pdbx_seq_one_letter_code
_entity_poly.pdbx_strand_id
1 'polypeptide(L)'
;MRRLYLWLSAALVFAAPAFAADPEPRHGLSVFGDLRYSAGFKHFDYVNPDAPKGGAIKIPGLDTFETIHPFILKGRKELLAEALLFDTLMARAADEPDSYYGLVAQTAEVPIDKSWVAFNIDPRARFHDGTPITADDVV
;
A
#
# COMPACT_ATOMS: atom_id res chain seq x y z
N MET A 1 57.37 -44.27 -25.56
CA MET A 1 55.95 -44.60 -25.76
C MET A 1 55.11 -43.76 -24.78
N ARG A 2 54.18 -42.96 -25.30
CA ARG A 2 53.30 -42.03 -24.55
C ARG A 2 52.34 -42.79 -23.63
N ARG A 3 52.16 -42.37 -22.38
CA ARG A 3 50.88 -42.52 -21.66
C ARG A 3 50.58 -41.26 -20.83
N LEU A 4 49.82 -40.40 -21.49
CA LEU A 4 49.10 -39.24 -20.98
C LEU A 4 47.86 -39.77 -20.25
N TYR A 5 47.71 -39.53 -18.94
CA TYR A 5 46.44 -39.75 -18.24
C TYR A 5 45.83 -38.40 -17.91
N LEU A 6 44.71 -38.14 -18.59
CA LEU A 6 43.87 -36.96 -18.45
C LEU A 6 43.34 -36.82 -17.03
N TRP A 7 43.47 -35.64 -16.47
CA TRP A 7 42.70 -35.19 -15.32
C TRP A 7 41.26 -34.93 -15.77
N LEU A 8 40.32 -35.79 -15.35
CA LEU A 8 38.90 -35.58 -15.54
C LEU A 8 38.34 -34.87 -14.30
N SER A 9 38.34 -33.54 -14.32
CA SER A 9 37.69 -32.73 -13.29
C SER A 9 36.16 -32.86 -13.43
N ALA A 10 35.52 -33.61 -12.54
CA ALA A 10 34.07 -33.69 -12.44
C ALA A 10 33.55 -32.37 -11.84
N ALA A 11 33.02 -31.48 -12.68
CA ALA A 11 32.28 -30.30 -12.24
C ALA A 11 30.88 -30.74 -11.80
N LEU A 12 30.69 -30.87 -10.49
CA LEU A 12 29.38 -31.10 -9.89
C LEU A 12 28.59 -29.79 -9.95
N VAL A 13 27.71 -29.66 -10.95
CA VAL A 13 26.75 -28.55 -11.03
C VAL A 13 25.70 -28.76 -9.94
N PHE A 14 25.87 -28.05 -8.81
CA PHE A 14 24.82 -27.94 -7.80
C PHE A 14 23.71 -27.06 -8.37
N ALA A 15 22.64 -27.69 -8.85
CA ALA A 15 21.40 -26.99 -9.16
C ALA A 15 20.75 -26.57 -7.83
N ALA A 16 21.05 -25.35 -7.38
CA ALA A 16 20.32 -24.75 -6.26
C ALA A 16 18.85 -24.58 -6.71
N PRO A 17 17.87 -24.98 -5.90
CA PRO A 17 16.48 -24.65 -6.19
C PRO A 17 16.35 -23.13 -6.24
N ALA A 18 15.85 -22.61 -7.35
CA ALA A 18 15.44 -21.22 -7.45
C ALA A 18 14.19 -21.04 -6.58
N PHE A 19 14.39 -20.87 -5.28
CA PHE A 19 13.38 -20.27 -4.43
C PHE A 19 13.27 -18.82 -4.88
N ALA A 20 12.13 -18.46 -5.49
CA ALA A 20 11.77 -17.06 -5.59
C ALA A 20 11.78 -16.52 -4.16
N ALA A 21 12.68 -15.58 -3.87
CA ALA A 21 12.69 -14.91 -2.58
C ALA A 21 11.33 -14.22 -2.42
N ASP A 22 10.68 -14.45 -1.28
CA ASP A 22 9.45 -13.73 -0.95
C ASP A 22 9.76 -12.22 -1.00
N PRO A 23 8.90 -11.42 -1.65
CA PRO A 23 9.15 -10.00 -1.80
C PRO A 23 9.16 -9.32 -0.43
N GLU A 24 10.18 -8.49 -0.19
CA GLU A 24 10.29 -7.77 1.07
C GLU A 24 9.12 -6.78 1.28
N PRO A 25 8.62 -6.60 2.52
CA PRO A 25 7.60 -5.61 2.82
C PRO A 25 8.08 -4.18 2.52
N ARG A 26 7.28 -3.43 1.74
CA ARG A 26 7.58 -2.04 1.36
C ARG A 26 6.60 -1.09 2.02
N HIS A 27 7.08 0.08 2.47
CA HIS A 27 6.25 1.14 3.07
C HIS A 27 5.38 1.88 2.05
N GLY A 28 5.64 1.67 0.77
CA GLY A 28 4.90 2.24 -0.33
C GLY A 28 5.00 1.42 -1.61
N LEU A 29 4.11 1.71 -2.54
CA LEU A 29 4.04 1.12 -3.87
C LEU A 29 4.06 2.26 -4.89
N SER A 30 4.82 2.09 -5.97
CA SER A 30 4.84 3.01 -7.11
C SER A 30 4.82 2.18 -8.38
N VAL A 31 4.01 2.60 -9.35
CA VAL A 31 4.00 1.98 -10.68
C VAL A 31 5.33 2.20 -11.41
N PHE A 32 6.04 3.28 -11.08
CA PHE A 32 7.30 3.68 -11.68
C PHE A 32 8.54 3.20 -10.91
N GLY A 33 8.34 2.47 -9.81
CA GLY A 33 9.40 1.85 -9.01
C GLY A 33 9.80 2.71 -7.82
N ASP A 34 10.49 3.83 -8.07
CA ASP A 34 11.02 4.68 -6.99
C ASP A 34 9.91 5.47 -6.29
N LEU A 35 10.10 5.65 -4.98
CA LEU A 35 9.23 6.45 -4.11
C LEU A 35 9.97 7.74 -3.74
N ARG A 36 9.27 8.88 -3.81
CA ARG A 36 9.82 10.16 -3.34
C ARG A 36 10.13 10.13 -1.84
N TYR A 37 9.21 9.58 -1.04
CA TYR A 37 9.30 9.60 0.42
C TYR A 37 9.97 8.33 0.94
N SER A 38 11.04 8.51 1.72
CA SER A 38 11.77 7.40 2.34
C SER A 38 10.96 6.73 3.46
N ALA A 39 11.33 5.49 3.79
CA ALA A 39 10.76 4.80 4.94
C ALA A 39 10.91 5.65 6.22
N GLY A 40 9.82 5.80 6.97
CA GLY A 40 9.80 6.55 8.22
C GLY A 40 9.63 8.07 8.09
N PHE A 41 9.38 8.59 6.87
CA PHE A 41 8.95 9.98 6.67
C PHE A 41 7.74 10.32 7.57
N LYS A 42 7.64 11.57 8.00
CA LYS A 42 6.66 11.97 9.03
C LYS A 42 5.38 12.55 8.47
N HIS A 43 5.46 13.17 7.29
CA HIS A 43 4.35 13.80 6.61
C HIS A 43 4.73 14.04 5.16
N PHE A 44 3.75 14.17 4.28
CA PHE A 44 3.99 14.62 2.91
C PHE A 44 4.52 16.06 2.87
N ASP A 45 5.26 16.43 1.83
CA ASP A 45 5.86 17.78 1.70
C ASP A 45 4.80 18.87 1.51
N TYR A 46 3.63 18.50 0.98
CA TYR A 46 2.53 19.42 0.69
C TYR A 46 1.58 19.66 1.88
N VAL A 47 1.88 19.11 3.06
CA VAL A 47 1.06 19.36 4.27
C VAL A 47 1.78 20.30 5.24
N ASN A 48 0.99 21.06 6.00
CA ASN A 48 1.49 21.83 7.14
C ASN A 48 1.43 20.94 8.41
N PRO A 49 2.57 20.45 8.94
CA PRO A 49 2.57 19.62 10.15
C PRO A 49 2.08 20.39 11.40
N ASP A 50 2.24 21.71 11.42
CA ASP A 50 1.85 22.60 12.50
C ASP A 50 0.42 23.16 12.31
N ALA A 51 -0.39 22.53 11.46
CA ALA A 51 -1.77 22.95 11.23
C ALA A 51 -2.57 23.00 12.55
N PRO A 52 -3.17 24.17 12.89
CA PRO A 52 -4.00 24.31 14.09
C PRO A 52 -5.11 23.26 14.13
N LYS A 53 -5.32 22.65 15.31
CA LYS A 53 -6.38 21.65 15.51
C LYS A 53 -7.63 22.32 16.08
N GLY A 54 -8.79 22.01 15.52
CA GLY A 54 -10.09 22.54 15.92
C GLY A 54 -10.68 23.56 14.94
N GLY A 55 -11.78 24.19 15.35
CA GLY A 55 -12.57 25.06 14.48
C GLY A 55 -13.62 24.32 13.66
N ALA A 56 -14.27 25.02 12.73
CA ALA A 56 -15.29 24.47 11.85
C ALA A 56 -15.07 24.95 10.41
N ILE A 57 -15.13 24.01 9.46
CA ILE A 57 -15.13 24.32 8.03
C ILE A 57 -16.58 24.23 7.55
N LYS A 58 -17.01 25.23 6.79
CA LYS A 58 -18.32 25.23 6.10
C LYS A 58 -18.05 25.15 4.61
N ILE A 59 -18.42 24.01 4.03
CA ILE A 59 -18.24 23.73 2.59
C ILE A 59 -19.62 23.85 1.93
N PRO A 60 -19.77 24.62 0.84
CA PRO A 60 -21.04 24.65 0.12
C PRO A 60 -21.32 23.27 -0.49
N GLY A 61 -22.50 22.72 -0.20
CA GLY A 61 -22.99 21.56 -0.95
C GLY A 61 -23.31 21.99 -2.37
N LEU A 62 -22.76 21.29 -3.36
CA LEU A 62 -23.03 21.58 -4.77
C LEU A 62 -24.49 21.27 -5.15
N ASP A 63 -25.06 20.23 -4.52
CA ASP A 63 -26.40 19.70 -4.77
C ASP A 63 -26.95 19.02 -3.51
N THR A 64 -28.22 18.58 -3.55
CA THR A 64 -28.80 17.70 -2.51
C THR A 64 -28.24 16.27 -2.60
N PHE A 65 -28.19 15.55 -1.47
CA PHE A 65 -27.81 14.14 -1.41
C PHE A 65 -28.97 13.29 -0.88
N GLU A 66 -28.95 12.00 -1.21
CA GLU A 66 -29.98 11.03 -0.81
C GLU A 66 -29.39 9.87 0.02
N THR A 67 -28.07 9.71 0.00
CA THR A 67 -27.37 8.64 0.72
C THR A 67 -25.98 9.08 1.17
N ILE A 68 -25.51 8.50 2.27
CA ILE A 68 -24.13 8.62 2.76
C ILE A 68 -23.29 7.37 2.44
N HIS A 69 -23.87 6.37 1.76
CA HIS A 69 -23.18 5.16 1.36
C HIS A 69 -22.65 5.32 -0.07
N PRO A 70 -21.33 5.54 -0.28
CA PRO A 70 -20.80 5.92 -1.58
C PRO A 70 -20.71 4.74 -2.58
N PHE A 71 -20.85 3.49 -2.11
CA PHE A 71 -20.63 2.29 -2.93
C PHE A 71 -21.90 1.58 -3.42
N ILE A 72 -23.08 2.21 -3.30
CA ILE A 72 -24.32 1.67 -3.89
C ILE A 72 -24.71 2.43 -5.17
N LEU A 73 -25.40 1.76 -6.08
CA LEU A 73 -25.86 2.37 -7.33
C LEU A 73 -27.03 3.35 -7.14
N LYS A 74 -27.83 3.18 -6.09
CA LYS A 74 -29.06 3.93 -5.90
C LYS A 74 -28.82 5.21 -5.11
N GLY A 75 -29.27 6.31 -5.70
CA GLY A 75 -29.33 7.63 -5.08
C GLY A 75 -28.04 8.42 -5.22
N ARG A 76 -28.12 9.74 -4.99
CA ARG A 76 -26.94 10.61 -5.04
C ARG A 76 -26.18 10.58 -3.72
N LYS A 77 -24.92 10.12 -3.74
CA LYS A 77 -24.04 10.16 -2.56
C LYS A 77 -23.72 11.59 -2.14
N GLU A 78 -23.58 11.80 -0.83
CA GLU A 78 -22.97 13.02 -0.29
C GLU A 78 -21.51 13.13 -0.79
N LEU A 79 -21.07 14.37 -1.11
CA LEU A 79 -19.82 14.64 -1.82
C LEU A 79 -18.58 14.19 -1.04
N LEU A 80 -18.59 14.32 0.28
CA LEU A 80 -17.46 14.06 1.18
C LEU A 80 -17.60 12.74 1.94
N ALA A 81 -18.74 12.04 1.83
CA ALA A 81 -18.97 10.77 2.52
C ALA A 81 -17.83 9.77 2.33
N GLU A 82 -17.33 9.61 1.11
CA GLU A 82 -16.23 8.68 0.83
C GLU A 82 -14.93 9.09 1.54
N ALA A 83 -14.56 10.37 1.45
CA ALA A 83 -13.30 10.87 2.01
C ALA A 83 -13.30 11.05 3.53
N LEU A 84 -14.47 11.12 4.17
CA LEU A 84 -14.60 11.36 5.61
C LEU A 84 -15.03 10.13 6.42
N LEU A 85 -15.65 9.14 5.77
CA LEU A 85 -16.22 7.97 6.46
C LEU A 85 -15.50 6.66 6.14
N PHE A 86 -14.67 6.63 5.08
CA PHE A 86 -14.01 5.41 4.62
C PHE A 86 -12.52 5.65 4.39
N ASP A 87 -11.72 4.63 4.68
CA ASP A 87 -10.28 4.61 4.42
C ASP A 87 -9.92 3.55 3.39
N THR A 88 -8.78 3.74 2.73
CA THR A 88 -8.15 2.76 1.84
C THR A 88 -7.06 1.98 2.57
N LEU A 89 -6.58 0.88 1.97
CA LEU A 89 -5.43 0.15 2.51
C LEU A 89 -4.16 1.01 2.52
N MET A 90 -3.95 1.84 1.50
CA MET A 90 -2.79 2.72 1.35
C MET A 90 -3.24 4.11 0.88
N ALA A 91 -2.54 5.16 1.34
CA ALA A 91 -2.81 6.56 0.99
C ALA A 91 -2.04 6.97 -0.27
N ARG A 92 -2.74 7.57 -1.24
CA ARG A 92 -2.12 8.10 -2.47
C ARG A 92 -1.38 9.40 -2.19
N ALA A 93 -0.15 9.54 -2.68
CA ALA A 93 0.57 10.81 -2.69
C ALA A 93 0.02 11.73 -3.81
N ALA A 94 -0.25 12.99 -3.48
CA ALA A 94 -0.80 13.96 -4.43
C ALA A 94 0.26 14.61 -5.33
N ASP A 95 1.53 14.52 -4.94
CA ASP A 95 2.69 15.14 -5.59
C ASP A 95 3.58 14.12 -6.33
N GLU A 96 3.10 12.90 -6.50
CA GLU A 96 3.72 11.85 -7.32
C GLU A 96 2.75 11.34 -8.39
N PRO A 97 3.24 10.85 -9.55
CA PRO A 97 2.37 10.39 -10.63
C PRO A 97 1.42 9.27 -10.20
N ASP A 98 1.97 8.22 -9.57
CA ASP A 98 1.19 7.09 -9.05
C ASP A 98 1.98 6.34 -7.97
N SER A 99 1.93 6.90 -6.75
CA SER A 99 2.57 6.35 -5.56
C SER A 99 1.57 6.27 -4.40
N TYR A 100 1.66 5.19 -3.63
CA TYR A 100 0.85 4.93 -2.43
C TYR A 100 1.76 4.61 -1.25
N TYR A 101 1.38 5.06 -0.06
CA TYR A 101 2.11 4.86 1.20
C TYR A 101 1.19 4.26 2.25
N GLY A 102 1.77 3.67 3.30
CA GLY A 102 0.97 2.99 4.34
C GLY A 102 -0.15 3.86 4.94
N LEU A 103 -1.33 3.24 5.14
CA LEU A 103 -2.50 3.81 5.80
C LEU A 103 -3.10 2.76 6.76
N VAL A 104 -4.17 2.06 6.36
CA VAL A 104 -4.71 0.91 7.11
C VAL A 104 -3.74 -0.26 7.04
N ALA A 105 -3.12 -0.49 5.89
CA ALA A 105 -1.97 -1.36 5.73
C ALA A 105 -0.69 -0.53 5.90
N GLN A 106 0.19 -0.94 6.82
CA GLN A 106 1.46 -0.24 7.06
C GLN A 106 2.51 -0.55 5.97
N THR A 107 2.43 -1.74 5.36
CA THR A 107 3.33 -2.18 4.28
C THR A 107 2.59 -3.06 3.28
N ALA A 108 3.19 -3.23 2.10
CA ALA A 108 2.73 -4.15 1.09
C ALA A 108 3.89 -4.90 0.42
N GLU A 109 3.61 -6.13 0.03
CA GLU A 109 4.53 -7.06 -0.63
C GLU A 109 3.99 -7.35 -2.02
N VAL A 110 4.84 -7.21 -3.05
CA VAL A 110 4.46 -7.50 -4.44
C VAL A 110 5.65 -8.20 -5.11
N PRO A 111 5.48 -9.42 -5.63
CA PRO A 111 6.53 -10.13 -6.34
C PRO A 111 6.86 -9.45 -7.67
N ILE A 112 8.02 -9.77 -8.24
CA ILE A 112 8.48 -9.15 -9.48
C ILE A 112 7.54 -9.40 -10.67
N ASP A 113 6.85 -10.55 -10.67
CA ASP A 113 5.86 -10.92 -11.68
C ASP A 113 4.48 -10.29 -11.45
N LYS A 114 4.28 -9.57 -10.33
CA LYS A 114 3.04 -8.92 -9.91
C LYS A 114 1.84 -9.87 -9.83
N SER A 115 2.09 -11.17 -9.61
CA SER A 115 1.06 -12.20 -9.57
C SER A 115 0.13 -12.11 -8.34
N TRP A 116 0.58 -11.45 -7.28
CA TRP A 116 -0.20 -11.22 -6.06
C TRP A 116 0.22 -9.92 -5.38
N VAL A 117 -0.56 -9.51 -4.37
CA VAL A 117 -0.17 -8.47 -3.41
C VAL A 117 -0.62 -8.91 -2.02
N ALA A 118 0.26 -8.78 -1.03
CA ALA A 118 -0.09 -8.97 0.37
C ALA A 118 -0.01 -7.62 1.08
N PHE A 119 -1.09 -7.26 1.78
CA PHE A 119 -1.17 -6.05 2.57
C PHE A 119 -1.05 -6.42 4.05
N ASN A 120 -0.09 -5.78 4.74
CA ASN A 120 0.13 -6.01 6.15
C ASN A 120 -0.61 -4.94 6.96
N ILE A 121 -1.75 -5.31 7.57
CA ILE A 121 -2.59 -4.40 8.36
C ILE A 121 -1.81 -3.84 9.56
N ASP A 122 -1.90 -2.53 9.77
CA ASP A 122 -1.34 -1.87 10.95
C ASP A 122 -2.12 -2.34 12.20
N PRO A 123 -1.46 -2.92 13.22
CA PRO A 123 -2.15 -3.38 14.43
C PRO A 123 -2.82 -2.26 15.23
N ARG A 124 -2.57 -0.99 14.90
CA ARG A 124 -3.23 0.20 15.46
C ARG A 124 -4.48 0.64 14.69
N ALA A 125 -4.74 0.08 13.50
CA ALA A 125 -5.88 0.44 12.67
C ALA A 125 -7.20 0.03 13.36
N ARG A 126 -8.11 0.99 13.55
CA ARG A 126 -9.38 0.80 14.27
C ARG A 126 -10.51 1.47 13.52
N PHE A 127 -11.69 0.87 13.55
CA PHE A 127 -12.92 1.58 13.21
C PHE A 127 -13.22 2.66 14.24
N HIS A 128 -14.14 3.57 13.89
CA HIS A 128 -14.55 4.68 14.76
C HIS A 128 -15.15 4.25 16.10
N ASP A 129 -15.65 3.01 16.20
CA ASP A 129 -16.16 2.41 17.44
C ASP A 129 -15.07 1.76 18.30
N GLY A 130 -13.82 1.76 17.83
CA GLY A 130 -12.67 1.18 18.52
C GLY A 130 -12.42 -0.29 18.23
N THR A 131 -13.19 -0.95 17.35
CA THR A 131 -12.91 -2.33 16.93
C THR A 131 -11.66 -2.40 16.03
N PRO A 132 -10.78 -3.41 16.18
CA PRO A 132 -9.66 -3.67 15.26
C PRO A 132 -10.11 -3.88 13.83
N ILE A 133 -9.45 -3.22 12.88
CA ILE A 133 -9.53 -3.60 11.47
C ILE A 133 -8.67 -4.85 11.29
N THR A 134 -9.23 -5.87 10.65
CA THR A 134 -8.61 -7.17 10.41
C THR A 134 -8.63 -7.52 8.93
N ALA A 135 -7.96 -8.62 8.55
CA ALA A 135 -8.02 -9.14 7.19
C ALA A 135 -9.44 -9.57 6.78
N ASP A 136 -10.27 -9.99 7.74
CA ASP A 136 -11.66 -10.43 7.49
C ASP A 136 -12.56 -9.26 7.04
N ASP A 137 -12.21 -8.02 7.38
CA ASP A 137 -12.94 -6.82 6.94
C ASP A 137 -12.62 -6.41 5.49
N VAL A 138 -11.60 -7.04 4.88
CA VAL A 138 -11.13 -6.75 3.52
C VAL A 138 -11.70 -7.74 2.50
N VAL A 139 -12.14 -8.94 2.93
CA VAL A 139 -12.53 -10.06 2.05
C VAL A 139 -14.04 -10.29 1.95
#